data_AF-A0A6L5YZA9-F1
#
_entry.id   AF-A0A6L5YZA9-F1
#
_cell.length_a   1.000
_cell.length_b   1.000
_cell.length_c   1.000
_cell.angle_alpha   90.00
_cell.angle_beta   90.00
_cell.angle_gamma   90.00
#
_symmetry.space_group_name_H-M   'P 1'
#
loop_
_entity.id
_entity.type
_entity.pdbx_description
1 polymer ?
#
loop_
_entity_poly.entity_id
_entity_poly.type
_entity_poly.pdbx_seq_one_letter_code
_entity_poly.pdbx_strand_id
1 'polypeptide(L)'
;MLRALRLADPALSRFDPMRRIISHDDFSRGHCGWSQLVGNYEDTLDTMLPGYAQHTSAMLSTLGHWDAGSHGGIDSSYALKIATRPRPGAQNVAIKRLTMRERCPIRFEAYVTFKPEATELRLSETDVRSFGFLFDLQGGDGDGPIDRVMPHMRFLNAMGGSHVQKWQFKSKSTDFKAIGDSNKTASHYHLAPDDWQDLPGGEQRLCYNEIATKVNWSYIRFDFDLRAMQALSFRCNDREFDVSAFEPIRIPAMKNLWCMLNFCLFAETDAAKRAFLYVDSVCVSGDF
;
A
#
# COMPACT_ATOMS: atom_id res chain seq x y z
N MET A 1 -14.28 -25.59 13.25
CA MET A 1 -14.65 -25.91 11.86
C MET A 1 -14.07 -24.90 10.85
N LEU A 2 -14.39 -23.60 10.93
CA LEU A 2 -13.88 -22.59 9.98
C LEU A 2 -12.36 -22.55 9.82
N ARG A 3 -11.61 -22.54 10.94
CA ARG A 3 -10.13 -22.57 10.90
C ARG A 3 -9.59 -23.79 10.16
N ALA A 4 -10.16 -24.97 10.41
CA ALA A 4 -9.73 -26.21 9.76
C ALA A 4 -9.98 -26.18 8.24
N LEU A 5 -11.12 -25.64 7.79
CA LEU A 5 -11.41 -25.45 6.37
C LEU A 5 -10.41 -24.51 5.70
N ARG A 6 -10.00 -23.42 6.37
CA ARG A 6 -9.01 -22.46 5.84
C ARG A 6 -7.61 -23.05 5.76
N LEU A 7 -7.19 -23.80 6.79
CA LEU A 7 -5.90 -24.48 6.80
C LEU A 7 -5.83 -25.62 5.76
N ALA A 8 -6.99 -26.13 5.32
CA ALA A 8 -7.07 -27.13 4.27
C ALA A 8 -7.02 -26.54 2.85
N ASP A 9 -7.22 -25.23 2.68
CA ASP A 9 -7.08 -24.52 1.40
C ASP A 9 -5.68 -23.88 1.34
N PRO A 10 -4.74 -24.38 0.53
CA PRO A 10 -3.38 -23.85 0.45
C PRO A 10 -3.34 -22.34 0.16
N ALA A 11 -4.25 -21.83 -0.67
CA ALA A 11 -4.27 -20.42 -1.07
C ALA A 11 -4.67 -19.50 0.08
N LEU A 12 -5.46 -20.00 1.04
CA LEU A 12 -5.89 -19.28 2.25
C LEU A 12 -5.05 -19.61 3.48
N SER A 13 -4.44 -20.80 3.54
CA SER A 13 -3.66 -21.27 4.70
C SER A 13 -2.43 -20.43 5.02
N ARG A 14 -1.93 -19.70 4.02
CA ARG A 14 -0.84 -18.71 4.13
C ARG A 14 -1.28 -17.39 4.76
N PHE A 15 -2.57 -17.19 4.97
CA PHE A 15 -3.15 -16.03 5.62
C PHE A 15 -3.77 -16.43 6.97
N ASP A 16 -4.07 -15.44 7.80
CA ASP A 16 -4.80 -15.56 9.05
C ASP A 16 -6.08 -14.69 9.00
N PRO A 17 -7.03 -14.94 8.07
CA PRO A 17 -8.16 -14.04 7.88
C PRO A 17 -9.10 -14.04 9.10
N MET A 18 -9.76 -12.90 9.33
CA MET A 18 -10.86 -12.76 10.29
C MET A 18 -12.09 -13.60 9.88
N ARG A 19 -13.22 -13.45 10.58
CA ARG A 19 -14.41 -14.30 10.39
C ARG A 19 -14.93 -14.35 8.96
N ARG A 20 -14.93 -13.24 8.22
CA ARG A 20 -15.36 -13.20 6.81
C ARG A 20 -14.28 -12.61 5.92
N ILE A 21 -14.01 -13.29 4.81
CA ILE A 21 -13.16 -12.75 3.74
C ILE A 21 -14.02 -11.78 2.91
N ILE A 22 -13.57 -10.53 2.83
CA ILE A 22 -14.15 -9.47 1.99
C ILE A 22 -13.61 -9.61 0.57
N SER A 23 -12.30 -9.82 0.42
CA SER A 23 -11.66 -10.15 -0.85
C SER A 23 -10.43 -11.02 -0.65
N HIS A 24 -10.23 -11.95 -1.57
CA HIS A 24 -8.98 -12.68 -1.73
C HIS A 24 -8.50 -12.43 -3.16
N ASP A 25 -7.46 -11.62 -3.29
CA ASP A 25 -6.94 -11.13 -4.54
C ASP A 25 -5.75 -12.00 -4.95
N ASP A 26 -5.99 -12.81 -5.98
CA ASP A 26 -5.03 -13.68 -6.63
C ASP A 26 -4.71 -13.08 -8.01
N PHE A 27 -3.51 -12.51 -8.13
CA PHE A 27 -3.10 -11.78 -9.34
C PHE A 27 -2.79 -12.69 -10.54
N SER A 28 -2.82 -14.01 -10.35
CA SER A 28 -2.84 -14.97 -11.47
C SER A 28 -4.15 -14.90 -12.27
N ARG A 29 -5.23 -14.41 -11.65
CA ARG A 29 -6.58 -14.38 -12.23
C ARG A 29 -6.99 -13.01 -12.78
N GLY A 30 -6.15 -11.99 -12.61
CA GLY A 30 -6.43 -10.64 -13.07
C GLY A 30 -6.09 -9.57 -12.03
N HIS A 31 -6.52 -8.34 -12.30
CA HIS A 31 -6.22 -7.19 -11.42
C HIS A 31 -7.02 -7.20 -10.12
N CYS A 32 -8.04 -8.04 -9.95
CA CYS A 32 -8.87 -8.12 -8.73
C CYS A 32 -9.41 -6.76 -8.24
N GLY A 33 -9.69 -5.83 -9.16
CA GLY A 33 -10.18 -4.48 -8.85
C GLY A 33 -9.10 -3.46 -8.49
N TRP A 34 -7.82 -3.84 -8.49
CA TRP A 34 -6.69 -2.93 -8.35
C TRP A 34 -6.48 -2.11 -9.63
N SER A 35 -6.31 -0.80 -9.48
CA SER A 35 -6.06 0.14 -10.58
C SER A 35 -5.16 1.28 -10.11
N GLN A 36 -4.91 2.27 -10.98
CA GLN A 36 -4.14 3.46 -10.63
C GLN A 36 -4.85 4.33 -9.59
N LEU A 37 -4.12 4.87 -8.61
CA LEU A 37 -4.60 6.01 -7.83
C LEU A 37 -4.43 7.29 -8.65
N VAL A 38 -5.51 7.67 -9.33
CA VAL A 38 -5.60 8.93 -10.08
C VAL A 38 -6.04 10.05 -9.14
N GLY A 39 -5.40 11.21 -9.25
CA GLY A 39 -5.78 12.41 -8.51
C GLY A 39 -7.00 13.09 -9.12
N ASN A 40 -7.63 13.99 -8.36
CA ASN A 40 -8.71 14.81 -8.88
C ASN A 40 -8.19 15.73 -10.00
N TYR A 41 -9.02 15.92 -11.03
CA TYR A 41 -8.80 16.82 -12.15
C TYR A 41 -10.14 17.46 -12.53
N GLU A 42 -10.08 18.64 -13.15
CA GLU A 42 -11.25 19.36 -13.65
C GLU A 42 -10.89 19.95 -15.03
N ASP A 43 -11.77 19.74 -16.02
CA ASP A 43 -11.67 20.15 -17.43
C ASP A 43 -10.45 19.65 -18.24
N THR A 44 -9.26 19.58 -17.64
CA THR A 44 -8.03 19.03 -18.19
C THR A 44 -7.25 18.24 -17.15
N LEU A 45 -6.52 17.21 -17.59
CA LEU A 45 -5.61 16.43 -16.74
C LEU A 45 -4.45 17.26 -16.19
N ASP A 46 -4.13 18.40 -16.82
CA ASP A 46 -3.05 19.30 -16.39
C ASP A 46 -3.34 20.01 -15.06
N THR A 47 -4.61 20.02 -14.62
CA THR A 47 -5.00 20.57 -13.30
C THR A 47 -4.64 19.63 -12.14
N MET A 48 -4.30 18.38 -12.42
CA MET A 48 -3.98 17.39 -11.40
C MET A 48 -2.73 17.81 -10.62
N LEU A 49 -2.75 17.64 -9.29
CA LEU A 49 -1.57 17.91 -8.49
C LEU A 49 -0.37 17.07 -8.98
N PRO A 50 0.85 17.65 -9.06
CA PRO A 50 2.02 16.96 -9.60
C PRO A 50 2.29 15.61 -8.93
N GLY A 51 1.99 15.50 -7.63
CA GLY A 51 2.13 14.27 -6.86
C GLY A 51 1.26 13.12 -7.37
N TYR A 52 0.07 13.39 -7.94
CA TYR A 52 -0.78 12.37 -8.55
C TYR A 52 -0.51 12.19 -10.05
N ALA A 53 -0.17 13.26 -10.76
CA ALA A 53 0.12 13.22 -12.20
C ALA A 53 1.32 12.31 -12.55
N GLN A 54 2.16 11.99 -11.56
CA GLN A 54 3.26 11.05 -11.73
C GLN A 54 2.85 9.58 -11.76
N HIS A 55 1.71 9.24 -11.14
CA HIS A 55 1.29 7.84 -11.00
C HIS A 55 1.03 7.22 -12.37
N THR A 56 1.21 5.91 -12.45
CA THR A 56 0.93 5.09 -13.62
C THR A 56 0.18 3.84 -13.19
N SER A 57 -0.54 3.21 -14.11
CA SER A 57 -1.24 1.95 -13.81
C SER A 57 -0.33 0.89 -13.20
N ALA A 58 -0.89 0.14 -12.25
CA ALA A 58 -0.32 -1.12 -11.83
C ALA A 58 -0.40 -2.13 -12.98
N MET A 59 0.49 -3.11 -12.98
CA MET A 59 0.58 -4.12 -14.02
C MET A 59 0.46 -5.51 -13.43
N LEU A 60 -0.17 -6.45 -14.14
CA LEU A 60 0.07 -7.87 -13.90
C LEU A 60 1.36 -8.24 -14.60
N SER A 61 2.36 -8.64 -13.83
CA SER A 61 3.71 -8.84 -14.34
C SER A 61 4.34 -10.06 -13.71
N THR A 62 5.12 -10.77 -14.50
CA THR A 62 6.16 -11.64 -13.97
C THR A 62 7.32 -10.76 -13.43
N LEU A 63 8.21 -11.30 -12.59
CA LEU A 63 9.36 -10.59 -12.04
C LEU A 63 10.56 -10.80 -12.97
N GLY A 64 10.62 -10.01 -14.05
CA GLY A 64 11.64 -10.16 -15.10
C GLY A 64 13.06 -9.81 -14.64
N HIS A 65 14.03 -10.59 -15.11
CA HIS A 65 15.47 -10.43 -14.88
C HIS A 65 16.25 -10.68 -16.17
N TRP A 66 17.39 -10.02 -16.32
CA TRP A 66 18.21 -10.12 -17.53
C TRP A 66 19.01 -11.44 -17.63
N ASP A 67 19.27 -12.13 -16.50
CA ASP A 67 20.09 -13.35 -16.43
C ASP A 67 19.29 -14.66 -16.53
N ALA A 68 18.13 -14.74 -15.88
CA ALA A 68 17.33 -15.96 -15.74
C ALA A 68 15.91 -15.85 -16.35
N GLY A 69 15.64 -14.77 -17.09
CA GLY A 69 14.34 -14.53 -17.73
C GLY A 69 13.31 -13.94 -16.78
N SER A 70 12.62 -14.75 -15.97
CA SER A 70 11.61 -14.23 -15.04
C SER A 70 11.31 -15.17 -13.86
N HIS A 71 10.88 -14.58 -12.75
CA HIS A 71 10.40 -15.28 -11.56
C HIS A 71 8.89 -15.04 -11.39
N GLY A 72 8.17 -16.03 -10.87
CA GLY A 72 6.74 -15.91 -10.57
C GLY A 72 6.44 -15.16 -9.27
N GLY A 73 5.17 -15.10 -8.92
CA GLY A 73 4.70 -14.93 -7.55
C GLY A 73 5.11 -16.12 -6.66
N ILE A 74 4.54 -16.18 -5.46
CA ILE A 74 4.70 -17.28 -4.51
C ILE A 74 4.04 -18.56 -5.05
N ASP A 75 2.81 -18.44 -5.56
CA ASP A 75 2.01 -19.58 -6.02
C ASP A 75 1.53 -19.41 -7.47
N SER A 76 2.04 -18.41 -8.20
CA SER A 76 1.63 -18.13 -9.57
C SER A 76 2.76 -17.55 -10.44
N SER A 77 2.50 -17.35 -11.72
CA SER A 77 3.43 -16.65 -12.63
C SER A 77 3.36 -15.13 -12.50
N TYR A 78 2.27 -14.56 -11.97
CA TYR A 78 1.99 -13.12 -12.03
C TYR A 78 1.84 -12.52 -10.64
N ALA A 79 2.41 -11.33 -10.47
CA ALA A 79 2.19 -10.48 -9.32
C ALA A 79 1.66 -9.12 -9.78
N LEU A 80 0.98 -8.41 -8.88
CA LEU A 80 0.69 -6.99 -9.09
C LEU A 80 2.00 -6.22 -8.94
N LYS A 81 2.44 -5.57 -10.01
CA LYS A 81 3.64 -4.74 -10.07
C LYS A 81 3.25 -3.26 -10.01
N ILE A 82 3.78 -2.58 -9.01
CA ILE A 82 3.73 -1.13 -8.84
C ILE A 82 5.12 -0.59 -9.17
N ALA A 83 5.25 0.07 -10.32
CA ALA A 83 6.51 0.61 -10.81
C ALA A 83 6.52 2.13 -10.72
N THR A 84 7.57 2.71 -10.13
CA THR A 84 7.75 4.17 -10.13
C THR A 84 8.25 4.66 -11.49
N ARG A 85 8.24 5.99 -11.71
CA ARG A 85 9.06 6.61 -12.76
C ARG A 85 10.55 6.54 -12.37
N PRO A 86 11.49 6.53 -13.34
CA PRO A 86 12.93 6.44 -13.07
C PRO A 86 13.52 7.81 -12.68
N ARG A 87 13.05 8.40 -11.59
CA ARG A 87 13.53 9.70 -11.08
C ARG A 87 13.52 9.69 -9.56
N PRO A 88 14.56 10.19 -8.88
CA PRO A 88 14.59 10.24 -7.41
C PRO A 88 13.34 10.88 -6.82
N GLY A 89 12.79 10.26 -5.77
CA GLY A 89 11.56 10.66 -5.10
C GLY A 89 10.27 10.41 -5.88
N ALA A 90 10.32 9.75 -7.04
CA ALA A 90 9.11 9.38 -7.75
C ALA A 90 8.35 8.28 -6.99
N GLN A 91 7.03 8.45 -6.91
CA GLN A 91 6.12 7.52 -6.26
C GLN A 91 5.17 6.91 -7.30
N ASN A 92 4.67 5.71 -7.01
CA ASN A 92 3.51 5.17 -7.71
C ASN A 92 2.62 4.38 -6.76
N VAL A 93 1.32 4.37 -7.04
CA VAL A 93 0.30 3.89 -6.11
C VAL A 93 -0.77 3.11 -6.87
N ALA A 94 -0.99 1.87 -6.45
CA ALA A 94 -2.16 1.08 -6.82
C ALA A 94 -3.24 1.24 -5.76
N ILE A 95 -4.50 1.26 -6.17
CA ILE A 95 -5.66 1.36 -5.29
C ILE A 95 -6.72 0.33 -5.68
N LYS A 96 -7.32 -0.28 -4.66
CA LYS A 96 -8.57 -1.02 -4.73
C LYS A 96 -9.64 -0.23 -4.00
N ARG A 97 -10.78 -0.05 -4.65
CA ARG A 97 -11.92 0.71 -4.09
C ARG A 97 -13.06 -0.23 -3.76
N LEU A 98 -13.46 -0.25 -2.50
CA LEU A 98 -14.61 -1.00 -2.00
C LEU A 98 -15.49 -0.06 -1.17
N THR A 99 -16.68 -0.56 -0.83
CA THR A 99 -17.54 0.04 0.19
C THR A 99 -17.68 -0.88 1.39
N MET A 100 -17.61 -0.28 2.57
CA MET A 100 -17.74 -0.95 3.86
C MET A 100 -19.15 -1.53 4.01
N ARG A 101 -19.23 -2.79 4.43
CA ARG A 101 -20.49 -3.48 4.75
C ARG A 101 -20.88 -3.31 6.22
N GLU A 102 -19.90 -3.23 7.11
CA GLU A 102 -20.11 -3.13 8.55
C GLU A 102 -18.95 -2.41 9.24
N ARG A 103 -19.25 -1.63 10.29
CA ARG A 103 -18.25 -0.96 11.15
C ARG A 103 -17.71 -1.94 12.20
N CYS A 104 -16.74 -2.74 11.79
CA CYS A 104 -16.10 -3.76 12.61
C CYS A 104 -14.58 -3.75 12.40
N PRO A 105 -13.82 -4.50 13.21
CA PRO A 105 -12.43 -4.80 12.90
C PRO A 105 -12.29 -5.42 11.51
N ILE A 106 -11.31 -4.93 10.78
CA ILE A 106 -10.84 -5.51 9.52
C ILE A 106 -9.37 -5.87 9.62
N ARG A 107 -8.96 -6.80 8.75
CA ARG A 107 -7.60 -7.24 8.57
C ARG A 107 -7.22 -7.14 7.10
N PHE A 108 -6.11 -6.47 6.84
CA PHE A 108 -5.45 -6.41 5.56
C PHE A 108 -4.16 -7.24 5.63
N GLU A 109 -4.05 -8.24 4.77
CA GLU A 109 -2.88 -9.08 4.66
C GLU A 109 -2.35 -9.08 3.23
N ALA A 110 -1.03 -9.08 3.07
CA ALA A 110 -0.42 -9.19 1.75
C ALA A 110 0.94 -9.88 1.81
N TYR A 111 1.29 -10.53 0.69
CA TYR A 111 2.65 -10.99 0.43
C TYR A 111 3.32 -10.05 -0.55
N VAL A 112 4.44 -9.44 -0.15
CA VAL A 112 5.11 -8.38 -0.90
C VAL A 112 6.61 -8.65 -1.06
N THR A 113 7.17 -8.17 -2.16
CA THR A 113 8.62 -8.05 -2.33
C THR A 113 8.93 -6.75 -3.06
N PHE A 114 10.13 -6.21 -2.88
CA PHE A 114 10.52 -4.97 -3.52
C PHE A 114 11.95 -5.05 -4.04
N LYS A 115 12.20 -4.35 -5.15
CA LYS A 115 13.52 -4.25 -5.78
C LYS A 115 13.57 -3.07 -6.74
N PRO A 116 14.75 -2.51 -7.03
CA PRO A 116 14.90 -1.58 -8.13
C PRO A 116 14.90 -2.34 -9.47
N GLU A 117 14.77 -1.58 -10.55
CA GLU A 117 15.04 -2.05 -11.90
C GLU A 117 16.49 -2.52 -12.03
N ALA A 118 16.67 -3.81 -12.35
CA ALA A 118 17.97 -4.43 -12.51
C ALA A 118 18.64 -3.97 -13.81
N THR A 119 19.29 -2.81 -13.74
CA THR A 119 20.03 -2.16 -14.84
C THR A 119 21.54 -2.39 -14.76
N GLU A 120 22.02 -2.93 -13.63
CA GLU A 120 23.43 -3.09 -13.34
C GLU A 120 23.69 -4.41 -12.59
N LEU A 121 24.92 -4.93 -12.68
CA LEU A 121 25.36 -6.16 -11.99
C LEU A 121 25.67 -5.91 -10.51
N ARG A 122 24.80 -5.17 -9.81
CA ARG A 122 24.93 -4.86 -8.39
C ARG A 122 23.56 -4.87 -7.72
N LEU A 123 23.55 -5.16 -6.42
CA LEU A 123 22.34 -5.39 -5.65
C LEU A 123 21.40 -4.16 -5.61
N SER A 124 21.96 -2.94 -5.63
CA SER A 124 21.21 -1.68 -5.72
C SER A 124 20.17 -1.52 -4.59
N GLU A 125 20.45 -2.09 -3.44
CA GLU A 125 19.57 -2.21 -2.28
C GLU A 125 19.10 -0.87 -1.71
N THR A 126 19.86 0.21 -1.93
CA THR A 126 19.49 1.57 -1.52
C THR A 126 18.72 2.36 -2.58
N ASP A 127 18.53 1.81 -3.79
CA ASP A 127 17.82 2.52 -4.87
C ASP A 127 16.29 2.55 -4.64
N VAL A 128 15.76 1.60 -3.85
CA VAL A 128 14.36 1.66 -3.37
C VAL A 128 14.32 2.48 -2.09
N ARG A 129 13.63 3.61 -2.11
CA ARG A 129 13.49 4.46 -0.92
C ARG A 129 12.52 3.82 0.06
N SER A 130 11.29 3.57 -0.38
CA SER A 130 10.24 3.05 0.49
C SER A 130 9.22 2.22 -0.28
N PHE A 131 8.50 1.37 0.46
CA PHE A 131 7.24 0.79 0.01
C PHE A 131 6.26 0.81 1.18
N GLY A 132 4.97 0.74 0.89
CA GLY A 132 3.98 0.79 1.96
C GLY A 132 2.56 0.57 1.50
N PHE A 133 1.65 0.77 2.44
CA PHE A 133 0.21 0.74 2.21
C PHE A 133 -0.45 1.92 2.93
N LEU A 134 -1.63 2.28 2.45
CA LEU A 134 -2.51 3.22 3.14
C LEU A 134 -3.95 2.81 2.90
N PHE A 135 -4.82 3.14 3.85
CA PHE A 135 -6.27 3.06 3.61
C PHE A 135 -6.83 4.46 3.43
N ASP A 136 -7.97 4.53 2.76
CA ASP A 136 -8.74 5.76 2.65
C ASP A 136 -10.18 5.41 2.98
N LEU A 137 -10.61 5.87 4.16
CA LEU A 137 -11.77 5.37 4.88
C LEU A 137 -12.71 6.51 5.21
N GLN A 138 -14.02 6.24 5.17
CA GLN A 138 -15.04 7.15 5.66
C GLN A 138 -16.29 6.34 6.06
N GLY A 139 -16.96 6.77 7.12
CA GLY A 139 -18.22 6.17 7.58
C GLY A 139 -19.40 6.37 6.61
N GLY A 140 -20.55 5.83 6.97
CA GLY A 140 -21.78 5.89 6.19
C GLY A 140 -22.52 7.24 6.29
N ASP A 141 -23.52 7.40 5.44
CA ASP A 141 -24.38 8.60 5.36
C ASP A 141 -25.36 8.74 6.54
N GLY A 142 -25.68 7.62 7.21
CA GLY A 142 -26.42 7.60 8.46
C GLY A 142 -25.56 7.80 9.71
N ASP A 143 -24.24 7.82 9.57
CA ASP A 143 -23.37 8.19 10.68
C ASP A 143 -23.48 9.71 10.93
N GLY A 144 -23.34 10.13 12.19
CA GLY A 144 -23.30 11.56 12.53
C GLY A 144 -22.05 12.26 11.95
N PRO A 145 -21.53 13.30 12.61
CA PRO A 145 -20.25 13.88 12.22
C PRO A 145 -19.16 12.80 12.20
N ILE A 146 -18.63 12.50 11.01
CA ILE A 146 -17.56 11.52 10.79
C ILE A 146 -16.41 12.18 10.05
N ASP A 147 -15.21 11.73 10.35
CA ASP A 147 -14.01 12.09 9.61
C ASP A 147 -13.78 11.11 8.46
N ARG A 148 -13.12 11.61 7.42
CA ARG A 148 -12.38 10.77 6.48
C ARG A 148 -11.01 10.50 7.10
N VAL A 149 -10.66 9.23 7.21
CA VAL A 149 -9.49 8.73 7.94
C VAL A 149 -8.58 7.97 7.00
N MET A 150 -7.30 8.31 7.01
CA MET A 150 -6.31 7.68 6.13
C MET A 150 -5.10 7.17 6.93
N PRO A 151 -5.13 5.92 7.44
CA PRO A 151 -3.96 5.30 8.03
C PRO A 151 -2.90 5.05 6.95
N HIS A 152 -1.68 5.51 7.17
CA HIS A 152 -0.54 5.32 6.27
C HIS A 152 0.58 4.59 7.01
N MET A 153 1.17 3.58 6.37
CA MET A 153 2.32 2.85 6.88
C MET A 153 3.32 2.62 5.74
N ARG A 154 4.61 2.81 6.00
CA ARG A 154 5.68 2.49 5.05
C ARG A 154 6.88 1.86 5.73
N PHE A 155 7.58 1.01 5.00
CA PHE A 155 8.95 0.65 5.30
C PHE A 155 9.88 1.62 4.57
N LEU A 156 10.56 2.48 5.32
CA LEU A 156 11.63 3.34 4.81
C LEU A 156 12.91 2.50 4.73
N ASN A 157 13.21 2.01 3.53
CA ASN A 157 14.35 1.14 3.27
C ASN A 157 15.67 1.93 3.20
N ALA A 158 15.67 3.02 2.44
CA ALA A 158 16.85 3.85 2.20
C ALA A 158 16.45 5.32 1.99
N MET A 159 17.39 6.24 2.18
CA MET A 159 17.23 7.66 1.89
C MET A 159 18.60 8.29 1.62
N GLY A 160 18.73 9.02 0.52
CA GLY A 160 20.00 9.63 0.13
C GLY A 160 21.11 8.59 -0.09
N GLY A 161 20.76 7.42 -0.63
CA GLY A 161 21.70 6.32 -0.85
C GLY A 161 22.18 5.60 0.42
N SER A 162 21.62 5.90 1.59
CA SER A 162 21.95 5.25 2.86
C SER A 162 20.80 4.37 3.34
N HIS A 163 21.10 3.20 3.89
CA HIS A 163 20.09 2.35 4.52
C HIS A 163 19.50 2.99 5.77
N VAL A 164 18.19 2.86 5.91
CA VAL A 164 17.42 3.38 7.05
C VAL A 164 16.68 2.25 7.77
N GLN A 165 15.96 1.41 7.01
CA GLN A 165 15.34 0.15 7.44
C GLN A 165 14.43 0.25 8.69
N LYS A 166 13.37 1.05 8.59
CA LYS A 166 12.39 1.21 9.68
C LYS A 166 10.96 1.41 9.16
N TRP A 167 9.99 1.07 9.99
CA TRP A 167 8.58 1.38 9.75
C TRP A 167 8.24 2.82 10.17
N GLN A 168 7.44 3.49 9.36
CA GLN A 168 6.97 4.85 9.59
C GLN A 168 5.48 4.98 9.29
N PHE A 169 4.84 5.94 9.96
CA PHE A 169 3.44 6.29 9.75
C PHE A 169 3.28 7.79 9.51
N LYS A 170 2.05 8.23 9.20
CA LYS A 170 1.75 9.63 8.91
C LYS A 170 0.44 10.06 9.57
N SER A 171 0.50 11.10 10.40
CA SER A 171 -0.65 11.67 11.12
C SER A 171 -1.11 13.03 10.60
N LYS A 172 -0.35 13.64 9.69
CA LYS A 172 -0.66 14.94 9.08
C LYS A 172 -0.70 14.83 7.56
N SER A 173 -1.45 15.72 6.92
CA SER A 173 -1.48 15.84 5.46
C SER A 173 -1.10 17.25 5.03
N THR A 174 -0.77 17.37 3.75
CA THR A 174 -0.66 18.65 3.06
C THR A 174 -2.01 19.37 2.97
N ASP A 175 -1.93 20.69 2.81
CA ASP A 175 -3.09 21.55 2.60
C ASP A 175 -3.85 21.20 1.32
N PHE A 176 -5.16 21.45 1.37
CA PHE A 176 -6.01 21.36 0.20
C PHE A 176 -5.71 22.48 -0.79
N LYS A 177 -5.72 22.11 -2.07
CA LYS A 177 -5.60 23.00 -3.21
C LYS A 177 -6.86 22.87 -4.06
N ALA A 178 -7.41 24.00 -4.47
CA ALA A 178 -8.46 24.02 -5.48
C ALA A 178 -7.91 23.45 -6.80
N ILE A 179 -8.78 22.72 -7.51
CA ILE A 179 -8.48 22.10 -8.80
C ILE A 179 -9.47 22.68 -9.81
N GLY A 180 -8.94 23.21 -10.92
CA GLY A 180 -9.73 23.97 -11.88
C GLY A 180 -10.21 25.31 -11.34
N ASP A 181 -11.14 25.93 -12.07
CA ASP A 181 -11.63 27.28 -11.79
C ASP A 181 -13.00 27.28 -11.09
N SER A 182 -13.69 26.13 -11.00
CA SER A 182 -15.06 26.08 -10.48
C SER A 182 -15.17 26.15 -8.96
N ASN A 183 -14.05 26.01 -8.23
CA ASN A 183 -14.00 25.83 -6.76
C ASN A 183 -14.82 24.64 -6.22
N LYS A 184 -15.26 23.71 -7.09
CA LYS A 184 -16.00 22.50 -6.68
C LYS A 184 -15.10 21.31 -6.42
N THR A 185 -13.91 21.32 -7.00
CA THR A 185 -12.93 20.24 -6.90
C THR A 185 -11.75 20.71 -6.07
N ALA A 186 -11.41 19.96 -5.03
CA ALA A 186 -10.21 20.20 -4.24
C ALA A 186 -9.42 18.90 -4.10
N SER A 187 -8.11 19.02 -3.96
CA SER A 187 -7.21 17.88 -3.80
C SER A 187 -6.09 18.23 -2.84
N HIS A 188 -5.49 17.21 -2.24
CA HIS A 188 -4.28 17.31 -1.43
C HIS A 188 -3.42 16.09 -1.70
N TYR A 189 -2.10 16.19 -1.59
CA TYR A 189 -1.23 15.02 -1.80
C TYR A 189 -0.78 14.47 -0.45
N HIS A 190 -1.57 13.54 0.10
CA HIS A 190 -1.32 12.98 1.43
C HIS A 190 -0.11 12.03 1.48
N LEU A 191 0.40 11.58 0.32
CA LEU A 191 1.66 10.82 0.20
C LEU A 191 2.93 11.67 0.05
N ALA A 192 2.82 13.00 0.22
CA ALA A 192 3.98 13.89 0.21
C ALA A 192 5.14 13.39 1.11
N PRO A 193 6.40 13.71 0.77
CA PRO A 193 7.58 13.19 1.47
C PRO A 193 7.70 13.69 2.92
N ASP A 194 7.02 14.77 3.27
CA ASP A 194 7.07 15.39 4.60
C ASP A 194 6.15 14.68 5.62
N ASP A 195 6.36 14.96 6.90
CA ASP A 195 5.55 14.56 8.06
C ASP A 195 5.45 13.05 8.37
N TRP A 196 6.29 12.23 7.74
CA TRP A 196 6.48 10.84 8.15
C TRP A 196 7.15 10.76 9.52
N GLN A 197 6.61 9.91 10.38
CA GLN A 197 7.08 9.69 11.75
C GLN A 197 7.52 8.25 11.92
N ASP A 198 8.61 8.05 12.64
CA ASP A 198 9.10 6.72 12.98
C ASP A 198 8.11 6.03 13.90
N LEU A 199 7.75 4.78 13.56
CA LEU A 199 7.04 3.91 14.50
C LEU A 199 8.04 3.54 15.62
N PRO A 200 7.71 3.78 16.91
CA PRO A 200 8.62 3.41 18.00
C PRO A 200 8.97 1.92 17.97
N GLY A 201 10.26 1.58 17.97
CA GLY A 201 10.73 0.19 17.82
C GLY A 201 10.49 -0.41 16.43
N GLY A 202 10.22 0.43 15.42
CA GLY A 202 9.91 0.05 14.05
C GLY A 202 11.12 -0.38 13.22
N GLU A 203 12.33 -0.41 13.77
CA GLU A 203 13.51 -0.87 13.07
C GLU A 203 13.38 -2.36 12.70
N GLN A 204 13.57 -2.69 11.43
CA GLN A 204 13.51 -4.08 10.97
C GLN A 204 14.43 -4.28 9.76
N ARG A 205 15.26 -5.32 9.83
CA ARG A 205 15.98 -5.83 8.66
C ARG A 205 15.09 -6.85 7.98
N LEU A 206 14.60 -6.52 6.79
CA LEU A 206 13.89 -7.49 5.95
C LEU A 206 14.90 -8.39 5.24
N CYS A 207 14.49 -9.61 4.91
CA CYS A 207 15.27 -10.51 4.07
C CYS A 207 15.33 -9.89 2.66
N TYR A 208 16.40 -9.13 2.40
CA TYR A 208 16.67 -8.58 1.08
C TYR A 208 17.32 -9.63 0.18
N ASN A 209 17.45 -9.31 -1.10
CA ASN A 209 17.96 -10.24 -2.10
C ASN A 209 19.47 -10.40 -1.96
N GLU A 210 19.99 -11.61 -2.20
CA GLU A 210 21.44 -11.86 -2.17
C GLU A 210 22.15 -11.28 -3.41
N ILE A 211 21.44 -11.23 -4.55
CA ILE A 211 21.88 -10.63 -5.82
C ILE A 211 20.72 -9.88 -6.48
N ALA A 212 21.02 -9.05 -7.49
CA ALA A 212 20.06 -8.18 -8.18
C ALA A 212 18.81 -8.90 -8.73
N THR A 213 18.89 -10.21 -8.98
CA THR A 213 17.89 -11.02 -9.69
C THR A 213 17.18 -12.03 -8.78
N LYS A 214 17.65 -12.23 -7.55
CA LYS A 214 16.90 -13.01 -6.54
C LYS A 214 15.77 -12.18 -5.93
N VAL A 215 14.77 -12.85 -5.37
CA VAL A 215 13.61 -12.24 -4.71
C VAL A 215 13.22 -13.04 -3.46
N ASN A 216 12.94 -12.35 -2.36
CA ASN A 216 12.33 -12.94 -1.16
C ASN A 216 11.02 -12.22 -0.86
N TRP A 217 10.00 -13.00 -0.46
CA TRP A 217 8.68 -12.47 -0.13
C TRP A 217 8.55 -12.23 1.37
N SER A 218 7.93 -11.12 1.73
CA SER A 218 7.59 -10.76 3.11
C SER A 218 6.08 -10.73 3.29
N TYR A 219 5.62 -11.25 4.43
CA TYR A 219 4.22 -11.18 4.84
C TYR A 219 3.99 -9.89 5.64
N ILE A 220 2.89 -9.18 5.34
CA ILE A 220 2.41 -8.07 6.15
C ILE A 220 0.96 -8.32 6.58
N ARG A 221 0.63 -7.92 7.81
CA ARG A 221 -0.73 -7.94 8.37
C ARG A 221 -0.99 -6.66 9.14
N PHE A 222 -2.07 -5.98 8.83
CA PHE A 222 -2.50 -4.77 9.52
C PHE A 222 -3.98 -4.87 9.88
N ASP A 223 -4.25 -4.76 11.18
CA ASP A 223 -5.60 -4.79 11.73
C ASP A 223 -6.05 -3.36 12.05
N PHE A 224 -7.28 -3.03 11.67
CA PHE A 224 -7.83 -1.69 11.85
C PHE A 224 -9.31 -1.76 12.24
N ASP A 225 -9.73 -0.94 13.20
CA ASP A 225 -11.12 -0.84 13.63
C ASP A 225 -11.85 0.24 12.83
N LEU A 226 -12.85 -0.14 12.02
CA LEU A 226 -13.64 0.80 11.21
C LEU A 226 -14.68 1.61 12.02
N ARG A 227 -14.96 1.20 13.25
CA ARG A 227 -15.82 1.95 14.19
C ARG A 227 -15.03 3.03 14.89
N ALA A 228 -13.93 2.65 15.54
CA ALA A 228 -13.05 3.57 16.26
C ALA A 228 -12.14 4.38 15.33
N MET A 229 -11.97 3.95 14.07
CA MET A 229 -11.02 4.50 13.12
C MET A 229 -9.58 4.52 13.66
N GLN A 230 -9.16 3.38 14.21
CA GLN A 230 -7.88 3.20 14.91
C GLN A 230 -7.16 1.92 14.46
N ALA A 231 -5.83 1.97 14.42
CA ALA A 231 -5.00 0.80 14.22
C ALA A 231 -5.08 -0.12 15.45
N LEU A 232 -5.16 -1.42 15.23
CA LEU A 232 -5.23 -2.44 16.29
C LEU A 232 -3.93 -3.22 16.42
N SER A 233 -3.35 -3.63 15.28
CA SER A 233 -2.07 -4.34 15.26
C SER A 233 -1.36 -4.20 13.92
N PHE A 234 -0.05 -4.28 13.95
CA PHE A 234 0.78 -4.40 12.74
C PHE A 234 1.79 -5.53 12.91
N ARG A 235 1.94 -6.36 11.88
CA ARG A 235 2.93 -7.42 11.81
C ARG A 235 3.62 -7.40 10.45
N CYS A 236 4.94 -7.62 10.47
CA CYS A 236 5.70 -7.99 9.28
C CYS A 236 6.57 -9.21 9.57
N ASN A 237 6.36 -10.28 8.82
CA ASN A 237 6.97 -11.60 9.03
C ASN A 237 6.74 -12.10 10.47
N ASP A 238 7.83 -12.28 11.22
CA ASP A 238 7.88 -12.78 12.60
C ASP A 238 7.70 -11.68 13.65
N ARG A 239 7.65 -10.41 13.26
CA ARG A 239 7.59 -9.27 14.19
C ARG A 239 6.20 -8.66 14.25
N GLU A 240 5.69 -8.53 15.48
CA GLU A 240 4.56 -7.65 15.80
C GLU A 240 5.07 -6.33 16.35
N PHE A 241 4.43 -5.24 15.96
CA PHE A 241 4.81 -3.89 16.35
C PHE A 241 3.73 -3.27 17.23
N ASP A 242 4.17 -2.52 18.24
CA ASP A 242 3.27 -1.67 19.01
C ASP A 242 2.79 -0.50 18.12
N VAL A 243 1.48 -0.39 17.96
CA VAL A 243 0.82 0.67 17.19
C VAL A 243 0.12 1.68 18.10
N SER A 244 0.40 1.67 19.41
CA SER A 244 -0.19 2.62 20.38
C SER A 244 0.10 4.10 20.04
N ALA A 245 1.26 4.38 19.42
CA ALA A 245 1.64 5.71 18.96
C ALA A 245 1.15 6.04 17.54
N PHE A 246 0.52 5.08 16.84
CA PHE A 246 0.07 5.27 15.47
C PHE A 246 -1.17 6.16 15.44
N GLU A 247 -1.06 7.29 14.75
CA GLU A 247 -2.20 8.16 14.47
C GLU A 247 -2.42 8.29 12.97
N PRO A 248 -3.60 7.95 12.44
CA PRO A 248 -3.93 8.19 11.05
C PRO A 248 -4.17 9.67 10.78
N ILE A 249 -4.02 10.07 9.52
CA ILE A 249 -4.50 11.36 9.05
C ILE A 249 -6.03 11.40 9.22
N ARG A 250 -6.54 12.50 9.77
CA ARG A 250 -7.99 12.76 9.89
C ARG A 250 -8.32 14.11 9.29
N ILE A 251 -9.36 14.14 8.47
CA ILE A 251 -9.90 15.34 7.83
C ILE A 251 -11.44 15.26 7.82
N PRO A 252 -12.14 16.40 7.67
CA PRO A 252 -13.59 16.38 7.54
C PRO A 252 -14.06 15.46 6.41
N ALA A 253 -15.17 14.73 6.63
CA ALA A 253 -15.76 13.86 5.63
C ALA A 253 -16.09 14.60 4.32
N MET A 254 -15.94 13.87 3.22
CA MET A 254 -16.30 14.33 1.88
C MET A 254 -17.73 13.89 1.56
N LYS A 255 -18.53 14.80 1.01
CA LYS A 255 -19.98 14.60 0.77
C LYS A 255 -20.36 13.41 -0.11
N ASN A 256 -19.42 12.85 -0.87
CA ASN A 256 -19.68 11.80 -1.86
C ASN A 256 -18.94 10.49 -1.56
N LEU A 257 -18.27 10.37 -0.40
CA LEU A 257 -17.40 9.22 -0.07
C LEU A 257 -17.97 8.36 1.07
N TRP A 258 -19.29 8.14 1.10
CA TRP A 258 -19.94 7.36 2.14
C TRP A 258 -19.56 5.87 2.07
N CYS A 259 -19.36 5.26 3.24
CA CYS A 259 -18.91 3.89 3.41
C CYS A 259 -17.60 3.59 2.68
N MET A 260 -16.73 4.56 2.43
CA MET A 260 -15.51 4.35 1.67
C MET A 260 -14.57 3.37 2.37
N LEU A 261 -14.13 2.34 1.63
CA LEU A 261 -13.19 1.31 2.08
C LEU A 261 -12.14 1.09 0.98
N ASN A 262 -11.22 2.02 0.86
CA ASN A 262 -10.16 1.96 -0.14
C ASN A 262 -8.86 1.43 0.47
N PHE A 263 -8.16 0.60 -0.28
CA PHE A 263 -6.83 0.08 0.07
C PHE A 263 -5.85 0.51 -1.01
N CYS A 264 -4.70 1.06 -0.62
CA CYS A 264 -3.64 1.37 -1.57
C CYS A 264 -2.32 0.72 -1.16
N LEU A 265 -1.51 0.42 -2.16
CA LEU A 265 -0.13 -0.07 -2.05
C LEU A 265 0.75 0.86 -2.88
N PHE A 266 1.94 1.19 -2.38
CA PHE A 266 2.80 2.16 -3.06
C PHE A 266 4.29 1.83 -2.94
N ALA A 267 5.06 2.38 -3.87
CA ALA A 267 6.51 2.34 -3.87
C ALA A 267 7.09 3.73 -4.14
N GLU A 268 8.31 3.94 -3.69
CA GLU A 268 9.09 5.17 -3.88
C GLU A 268 10.54 4.82 -4.22
N THR A 269 11.09 5.47 -5.24
CA THR A 269 12.49 5.31 -5.64
C THR A 269 13.37 6.40 -5.06
N ASP A 270 14.59 6.05 -4.64
CA ASP A 270 15.60 7.01 -4.19
C ASP A 270 16.55 7.43 -5.33
N ALA A 271 16.56 6.67 -6.43
CA ALA A 271 17.52 6.80 -7.52
C ALA A 271 16.84 7.13 -8.86
N ALA A 272 17.66 7.44 -9.87
CA ALA A 272 17.24 7.59 -11.27
C ALA A 272 16.96 6.23 -11.96
N LYS A 273 16.25 5.35 -11.25
CA LYS A 273 15.80 4.02 -11.67
C LYS A 273 14.40 3.78 -11.16
N ARG A 274 13.65 2.89 -11.81
CA ARG A 274 12.35 2.49 -11.27
C ARG A 274 12.54 1.67 -10.00
N ALA A 275 11.73 1.93 -8.99
CA ALA A 275 11.49 0.98 -7.90
C ALA A 275 10.25 0.15 -8.25
N PHE A 276 10.30 -1.14 -7.93
CA PHE A 276 9.21 -2.07 -8.09
C PHE A 276 8.78 -2.58 -6.72
N LEU A 277 7.50 -2.42 -6.40
CA LEU A 277 6.82 -3.22 -5.40
C LEU A 277 6.02 -4.28 -6.15
N TYR A 278 6.26 -5.54 -5.80
CA TYR A 278 5.50 -6.68 -6.27
C TYR A 278 4.63 -7.20 -5.12
N VAL A 279 3.38 -7.49 -5.44
CA VAL A 279 2.40 -8.03 -4.49
C VAL A 279 1.89 -9.32 -5.11
N ASP A 280 2.10 -10.43 -4.41
CA ASP A 280 1.69 -11.75 -4.89
C ASP A 280 0.18 -11.94 -4.71
N SER A 281 -0.32 -11.54 -3.54
CA SER A 281 -1.71 -11.74 -3.15
C SER A 281 -2.09 -10.81 -2.01
N VAL A 282 -3.39 -10.51 -1.92
CA VAL A 282 -3.98 -9.71 -0.83
C VAL A 282 -5.19 -10.42 -0.26
N CYS A 283 -5.27 -10.56 1.06
CA CYS A 283 -6.48 -11.00 1.75
C CYS A 283 -7.03 -9.86 2.62
N VAL A 284 -8.26 -9.44 2.34
CA VAL A 284 -8.99 -8.49 3.18
C VAL A 284 -10.13 -9.24 3.85
N SER A 285 -10.22 -9.11 5.17
CA SER A 285 -11.26 -9.78 5.96
C SER A 285 -11.81 -8.89 7.06
N GLY A 286 -12.98 -9.21 7.60
CA GLY A 286 -13.64 -8.50 8.69
C GLY A 286 -14.37 -9.43 9.65
N ASP A 287 -14.71 -8.91 10.82
CA ASP A 287 -15.26 -9.70 11.95
C ASP A 287 -16.79 -9.60 12.10
N PHE A 288 -17.52 -9.98 11.05
CA PHE A 288 -19.00 -10.03 11.00
C PHE A 288 -19.52 -11.35 10.44
#